data_AF-A0A317ILA4-F1
#
_entry.id   AF-A0A317ILA4-F1
#
_cell.length_a   1.000
_cell.length_b   1.000
_cell.length_c   1.000
_cell.angle_alpha   90.00
_cell.angle_beta   90.00
_cell.angle_gamma   90.00
#
_symmetry.space_group_name_H-M   'P 1'
#
loop_
_entity.id
_entity.type
_entity.pdbx_description
1 polymer ?
#
loop_
_entity_poly.entity_id
_entity_poly.type
_entity_poly.pdbx_seq_one_letter_code
_entity_poly.pdbx_strand_id
1 'polypeptide(L)'
;MSTPPAERPPNRVTSRALLLQGENEEPGYGLYSYLVFGLRPARSDTPRYARYIKALEAYLELEEASSVRRYVPQDAINVTYLPVRDSAPTTPAALLETYDYSRAQRLLALTTGESPDGPFLISARQPLSRAAALPAEHIFQDLSTVPPDLVRLWVKHFIEQAAQERFWESKSRDEFILGVRTYIARGGNEVGSLSAAFASVIWQFSPRR
;
A
#
# COMPACT_ATOMS: atom_id res chain seq x y z
N MET A 1 2.20 -27.59 -35.87
CA MET A 1 2.15 -27.52 -34.39
C MET A 1 1.90 -26.08 -34.02
N SER A 2 0.66 -25.74 -33.69
CA SER A 2 0.31 -24.37 -33.28
C SER A 2 0.66 -24.21 -31.80
N THR A 3 1.53 -23.26 -31.49
CA THR A 3 1.82 -22.84 -30.11
C THR A 3 0.50 -22.41 -29.46
N PRO A 4 0.14 -22.92 -28.27
CA PRO A 4 -1.03 -22.41 -27.57
C PRO A 4 -0.85 -20.91 -27.31
N PRO A 5 -1.93 -20.10 -27.40
CA PRO A 5 -1.84 -18.69 -27.05
C PRO A 5 -1.35 -18.58 -25.60
N ALA A 6 -0.40 -17.68 -25.34
CA ALA A 6 0.03 -17.39 -23.98
C ALA A 6 -1.21 -17.10 -23.13
N GLU A 7 -1.45 -17.91 -22.10
CA GLU A 7 -2.54 -17.69 -21.15
C GLU A 7 -2.44 -16.26 -20.65
N ARG A 8 -3.54 -15.49 -20.75
CA ARG A 8 -3.60 -14.19 -20.09
C ARG A 8 -3.32 -14.45 -18.62
N PRO A 9 -2.32 -13.81 -18.01
CA PRO A 9 -2.08 -14.01 -16.59
C PRO A 9 -3.36 -13.66 -15.85
N PRO A 10 -3.76 -14.46 -14.84
CA PRO A 10 -4.98 -14.21 -14.11
C PRO A 10 -4.94 -12.81 -13.50
N ASN A 11 -6.03 -12.05 -13.63
CA ASN A 11 -6.20 -10.82 -12.86
C ASN A 11 -6.00 -11.17 -11.38
N ARG A 12 -4.99 -10.59 -10.74
CA ARG A 12 -4.75 -10.84 -9.33
C ARG A 12 -5.83 -10.16 -8.50
N VAL A 13 -6.11 -10.69 -7.33
CA VAL A 13 -7.07 -10.11 -6.40
C VAL A 13 -6.32 -9.42 -5.27
N THR A 14 -6.63 -8.15 -5.02
CA THR A 14 -6.06 -7.43 -3.88
C THR A 14 -6.92 -7.67 -2.65
N SER A 15 -6.29 -7.95 -1.52
CA SER A 15 -6.95 -8.22 -0.24
C SER A 15 -6.17 -7.59 0.92
N ARG A 16 -6.75 -7.65 2.13
CA ARG A 16 -6.11 -7.19 3.36
C ARG A 16 -5.86 -8.31 4.38
N ALA A 17 -4.86 -8.11 5.22
CA ALA A 17 -4.67 -8.92 6.42
C ALA A 17 -4.05 -8.08 7.54
N LEU A 18 -4.47 -8.33 8.78
CA LEU A 18 -3.75 -7.80 9.93
C LEU A 18 -2.45 -8.58 10.11
N LEU A 19 -1.39 -7.87 10.49
CA LEU A 19 -0.10 -8.48 10.83
C LEU A 19 0.11 -8.30 12.33
N LEU A 20 -0.34 -9.28 13.12
CA LEU A 20 -0.34 -9.20 14.57
C LEU A 20 1.09 -9.19 15.14
N GLN A 21 1.25 -8.60 16.32
CA GLN A 21 2.53 -8.56 17.00
C GLN A 21 3.08 -9.97 17.23
N GLY A 22 4.35 -10.19 16.86
CA GLY A 22 5.01 -11.49 16.98
C GLY A 22 4.75 -12.47 15.83
N GLU A 23 3.71 -12.26 15.01
CA GLU A 23 3.46 -13.08 13.83
C GLU A 23 4.38 -12.69 12.67
N ASN A 24 4.59 -13.59 11.71
CA ASN A 24 5.24 -13.27 10.43
C ASN A 24 4.17 -13.27 9.33
N GLU A 25 4.47 -12.63 8.20
CA GLU A 25 3.62 -12.74 7.02
C GLU A 25 3.56 -14.20 6.56
N GLU A 26 2.39 -14.61 6.10
CA GLU A 26 2.23 -15.93 5.53
C GLU A 26 2.88 -15.97 4.12
N PRO A 27 3.75 -16.96 3.84
CA PRO A 27 4.43 -17.06 2.55
C PRO A 27 3.46 -17.51 1.45
N GLY A 28 3.76 -17.16 0.19
CA GLY A 28 3.03 -17.63 -0.99
C GLY A 28 2.06 -16.64 -1.64
N TYR A 29 1.98 -15.38 -1.18
CA TYR A 29 1.22 -14.34 -1.86
C TYR A 29 1.98 -13.81 -3.08
N GLY A 30 1.23 -13.33 -4.08
CA GLY A 30 1.79 -12.75 -5.30
C GLY A 30 2.50 -11.42 -5.08
N LEU A 31 2.09 -10.66 -4.06
CA LEU A 31 2.70 -9.43 -3.61
C LEU A 31 2.40 -9.17 -2.13
N TYR A 32 3.39 -8.64 -1.43
CA TYR A 32 3.30 -8.20 -0.04
C TYR A 32 3.35 -6.68 -0.01
N SER A 33 2.26 -6.04 0.37
CA SER A 33 2.19 -4.60 0.60
C SER A 33 2.01 -4.31 2.09
N TYR A 34 2.48 -3.17 2.56
CA TYR A 34 2.41 -2.77 3.96
C TYR A 34 1.92 -1.33 4.04
N LEU A 35 0.85 -1.09 4.80
CA LEU A 35 0.42 0.25 5.16
C LEU A 35 1.15 0.67 6.44
N VAL A 36 2.07 1.61 6.29
CA VAL A 36 3.04 1.95 7.33
C VAL A 36 2.86 3.38 7.82
N PHE A 37 2.74 3.56 9.14
CA PHE A 37 2.66 4.86 9.79
C PHE A 37 3.93 5.10 10.60
N GLY A 38 4.66 6.18 10.30
CA GLY A 38 5.94 6.43 10.94
C GLY A 38 5.77 6.87 12.39
N LEU A 39 5.18 8.04 12.62
CA LEU A 39 4.96 8.55 13.97
C LEU A 39 3.49 8.57 14.36
N ARG A 40 3.23 8.27 15.64
CA ARG A 40 1.91 8.44 16.24
C ARG A 40 1.50 9.92 16.13
N PRO A 41 0.27 10.22 15.67
CA PRO A 41 -0.22 11.59 15.71
C PRO A 41 -0.36 12.04 17.16
N ALA A 42 0.10 13.26 17.47
CA ALA A 42 0.00 13.81 18.83
C ALA A 42 -1.46 14.06 19.25
N ARG A 43 -2.32 14.40 18.29
CA ARG A 43 -3.75 14.70 18.49
C ARG A 43 -4.56 14.30 17.26
N SER A 44 -5.86 14.10 17.45
CA SER A 44 -6.82 13.70 16.40
C SER A 44 -7.19 14.83 15.43
N ASP A 45 -6.88 16.09 15.75
CA ASP A 45 -7.15 17.27 14.92
C ASP A 45 -6.04 17.59 13.91
N THR A 46 -5.00 16.75 13.85
CA THR A 46 -3.83 17.01 13.00
C THR A 46 -4.03 16.50 11.57
N PRO A 47 -3.44 17.16 10.56
CA PRO A 47 -3.44 16.64 9.19
C PRO A 47 -2.86 15.23 9.06
N ARG A 48 -1.86 14.88 9.89
CA ARG A 48 -1.29 13.53 9.95
C ARG A 48 -2.33 12.50 10.37
N TYR A 49 -3.08 12.78 11.45
CA TYR A 49 -4.16 11.90 11.88
C TYR A 49 -5.19 11.72 10.77
N ALA A 50 -5.60 12.81 10.11
CA ALA A 50 -6.55 12.74 9.00
C ALA A 50 -6.05 11.86 7.85
N ARG A 51 -4.78 11.99 7.44
CA ARG A 51 -4.18 11.12 6.41
C ARG A 51 -4.21 9.65 6.81
N TYR A 52 -3.87 9.33 8.06
CA TYR A 52 -3.87 7.95 8.55
C TYR A 52 -5.28 7.35 8.56
N ILE A 53 -6.27 8.10 9.04
CA ILE A 53 -7.67 7.66 9.00
C ILE A 53 -8.12 7.40 7.56
N LYS A 54 -7.80 8.29 6.62
CA LYS A 54 -8.13 8.11 5.20
C LYS A 54 -7.46 6.91 4.56
N ALA A 55 -6.22 6.60 4.95
CA ALA A 55 -5.55 5.39 4.51
C ALA A 55 -6.19 4.11 5.10
N LEU A 56 -6.60 4.15 6.38
CA LEU A 56 -7.28 3.04 7.04
C LEU A 56 -8.71 2.81 6.51
N GLU A 57 -9.43 3.87 6.16
CA GLU A 57 -10.71 3.77 5.45
C GLU A 57 -10.53 3.00 4.14
N ALA A 58 -9.56 3.38 3.30
CA ALA A 58 -9.27 2.67 2.05
C ALA A 58 -8.84 1.22 2.28
N TYR A 59 -8.03 0.97 3.32
CA TYR A 59 -7.61 -0.37 3.70
C TYR A 59 -8.79 -1.26 4.09
N LEU A 60 -9.73 -0.75 4.90
CA LEU A 60 -10.89 -1.51 5.38
C LEU A 60 -11.91 -1.83 4.27
N GLU A 61 -11.89 -1.12 3.15
CA GLU A 61 -12.70 -1.46 1.97
C GLU A 61 -12.25 -2.77 1.30
N LEU A 62 -11.04 -3.26 1.59
CA LEU A 62 -10.55 -4.53 1.06
C LEU A 62 -11.16 -5.73 1.77
N GLU A 63 -11.42 -6.76 0.98
CA GLU A 63 -11.81 -8.07 1.51
C GLU A 63 -10.63 -8.74 2.22
N GLU A 64 -10.92 -9.50 3.28
CA GLU A 64 -9.88 -10.20 4.04
C GLU A 64 -9.27 -11.34 3.23
N ALA A 65 -7.94 -11.46 3.25
CA ALA A 65 -7.21 -12.47 2.51
C ALA A 65 -7.68 -13.90 2.85
N SER A 66 -8.04 -14.15 4.11
CA SER A 66 -8.60 -15.42 4.58
C SER A 66 -9.95 -15.78 3.93
N SER A 67 -10.76 -14.78 3.59
CA SER A 67 -12.03 -14.95 2.87
C SER A 67 -11.79 -15.17 1.37
N VAL A 68 -10.92 -14.36 0.77
CA VAL A 68 -10.57 -14.45 -0.67
C VAL A 68 -9.91 -15.79 -1.01
N ARG A 69 -9.01 -16.29 -0.15
CA ARG A 69 -8.30 -17.57 -0.33
C ARG A 69 -9.19 -18.79 -0.43
N ARG A 70 -10.45 -18.70 -0.02
CA ARG A 70 -11.43 -19.78 -0.19
C ARG A 70 -11.78 -20.02 -1.66
N TYR A 71 -11.54 -19.03 -2.52
CA TYR A 71 -11.97 -19.04 -3.92
C TYR A 71 -10.83 -18.74 -4.90
N VAL A 72 -9.73 -18.15 -4.43
CA VAL A 72 -8.60 -17.72 -5.26
C VAL A 72 -7.30 -18.36 -4.76
N PRO A 73 -6.47 -18.93 -5.66
CA PRO A 73 -5.13 -19.40 -5.31
C PRO A 73 -4.31 -18.30 -4.63
N GLN A 74 -3.51 -18.67 -3.62
CA GLN A 74 -2.82 -17.69 -2.78
C GLN A 74 -1.79 -16.83 -3.54
N ASP A 75 -1.11 -17.42 -4.53
CA ASP A 75 -0.13 -16.75 -5.39
C ASP A 75 -0.78 -15.74 -6.37
N ALA A 76 -2.08 -15.87 -6.61
CA ALA A 76 -2.90 -14.91 -7.34
C ALA A 76 -3.47 -13.79 -6.44
N ILE A 77 -3.15 -13.79 -5.14
CA ILE A 77 -3.58 -12.76 -4.19
C ILE A 77 -2.43 -11.82 -3.87
N ASN A 78 -2.69 -10.52 -3.99
CA ASN A 78 -1.81 -9.48 -3.46
C ASN A 78 -2.36 -9.04 -2.11
N VAL A 79 -1.58 -9.19 -1.05
CA VAL A 79 -2.01 -8.88 0.31
C VAL A 79 -1.45 -7.53 0.75
N THR A 80 -2.31 -6.70 1.33
CA THR A 80 -1.90 -5.50 2.06
C THR A 80 -1.98 -5.80 3.55
N TYR A 81 -0.83 -5.76 4.22
CA TYR A 81 -0.69 -5.95 5.65
C TYR A 81 -0.78 -4.63 6.41
N LEU A 82 -1.47 -4.67 7.55
CA LEU A 82 -1.47 -3.59 8.54
C LEU A 82 -0.87 -4.10 9.86
N PRO A 83 0.30 -3.59 10.30
CA PRO A 83 0.88 -3.91 11.60
C PRO A 83 -0.03 -3.50 12.76
N VAL A 84 -0.44 -4.45 13.59
CA VAL A 84 -1.26 -4.16 14.77
C VAL A 84 -0.81 -5.00 15.96
N ARG A 85 -1.02 -4.51 17.16
CA ARG A 85 -0.70 -5.23 18.39
C ARG A 85 -1.69 -6.38 18.65
N ASP A 86 -2.98 -6.12 18.39
CA ASP A 86 -4.08 -7.00 18.78
C ASP A 86 -5.13 -7.12 17.65
N SER A 87 -5.95 -8.18 17.68
CA SER A 87 -6.83 -8.61 16.57
C SER A 87 -8.22 -7.99 16.51
N ALA A 88 -8.54 -7.01 17.36
CA ALA A 88 -9.93 -6.62 17.64
C ALA A 88 -10.54 -5.40 16.89
N PRO A 89 -9.81 -4.43 16.30
CA PRO A 89 -10.48 -3.23 15.83
C PRO A 89 -10.95 -3.31 14.38
N THR A 90 -12.21 -2.97 14.15
CA THR A 90 -12.85 -2.89 12.82
C THR A 90 -13.06 -1.46 12.33
N THR A 91 -12.70 -0.45 13.13
CA THR A 91 -12.82 0.97 12.75
C THR A 91 -11.43 1.58 12.50
N PRO A 92 -11.32 2.60 11.63
CA PRO A 92 -10.05 3.30 11.39
C PRO A 92 -9.40 3.83 12.68
N ALA A 93 -10.18 4.48 13.55
CA ALA A 93 -9.64 5.05 14.78
C ALA A 93 -9.09 3.96 15.72
N ALA A 94 -9.83 2.86 15.89
CA ALA A 94 -9.41 1.78 16.78
C ALA A 94 -8.20 1.00 16.20
N LEU A 95 -8.11 0.84 14.88
CA LEU A 95 -6.92 0.29 14.21
C LEU A 95 -5.69 1.18 14.45
N LEU A 96 -5.86 2.50 14.41
CA LEU A 96 -4.76 3.43 14.65
C LEU A 96 -4.29 3.41 16.11
N GLU A 97 -5.20 3.15 17.05
CA GLU A 97 -4.88 3.02 18.47
C GLU A 97 -4.06 1.75 18.76
N THR A 98 -4.46 0.62 18.17
CA THR A 98 -3.76 -0.67 18.35
C THR A 98 -2.57 -0.86 17.41
N TYR A 99 -2.35 0.07 16.47
CA TYR A 99 -1.25 0.02 15.52
C TYR A 99 0.12 -0.24 16.16
N ASP A 100 0.91 -1.15 15.56
CA ASP A 100 2.24 -1.51 16.03
C ASP A 100 3.30 -0.59 15.40
N TYR A 101 3.54 0.54 16.08
CA TYR A 101 4.56 1.51 15.66
C TYR A 101 5.98 0.95 15.74
N SER A 102 6.28 0.01 16.64
CA SER A 102 7.62 -0.59 16.74
C SER A 102 7.93 -1.41 15.49
N ARG A 103 6.96 -2.20 15.02
CA ARG A 103 7.08 -2.95 13.76
C ARG A 103 7.14 -2.02 12.56
N ALA A 104 6.34 -0.95 12.55
CA ALA A 104 6.38 0.06 11.50
C ALA A 104 7.76 0.72 11.37
N GLN A 105 8.38 1.12 12.49
CA GLN A 105 9.73 1.68 12.51
C GLN A 105 10.77 0.70 11.97
N ARG A 106 10.66 -0.60 12.31
CA ARG A 106 11.51 -1.65 11.73
C ARG A 106 11.32 -1.82 10.22
N LEU A 107 10.11 -1.63 9.69
CA LEU A 107 9.87 -1.67 8.25
C LEU A 107 10.44 -0.43 7.56
N LEU A 108 10.26 0.76 8.15
CA LEU A 108 10.81 2.02 7.63
C LEU A 108 12.34 2.03 7.65
N ALA A 109 12.97 1.40 8.64
CA ALA A 109 14.43 1.27 8.71
C ALA A 109 15.05 0.47 7.54
N LEU A 110 14.25 -0.31 6.79
CA LEU A 110 14.71 -0.94 5.55
C LEU A 110 14.81 0.04 4.37
N THR A 111 14.19 1.21 4.52
CA THR A 111 14.07 2.24 3.48
C THR A 111 15.06 3.36 3.72
N THR A 112 15.33 4.19 2.71
CA THR A 112 16.19 5.37 2.84
C THR A 112 15.44 6.61 3.32
N GLY A 113 14.20 6.47 3.82
CA GLY A 113 13.30 7.59 4.08
C GLY A 113 13.75 8.47 5.26
N GLU A 114 14.03 9.75 4.98
CA GLU A 114 14.37 10.78 5.98
C GLU A 114 13.13 11.31 6.73
N SER A 115 11.93 11.15 6.17
CA SER A 115 10.68 11.64 6.77
C SER A 115 10.02 10.56 7.64
N PRO A 116 9.74 10.83 8.93
CA PRO A 116 9.05 9.89 9.80
C PRO A 116 7.51 10.07 9.77
N ASP A 117 6.97 10.90 8.87
CA ASP A 117 5.63 11.45 9.03
C ASP A 117 4.50 10.64 8.40
N GLY A 118 4.75 9.92 7.30
CA GLY A 118 3.82 9.00 6.64
C GLY A 118 2.45 9.60 6.25
N PRO A 119 1.51 8.79 5.73
CA PRO A 119 1.58 7.33 5.64
C PRO A 119 2.45 6.86 4.48
N PHE A 120 2.97 5.64 4.59
CA PHE A 120 3.81 5.00 3.59
C PHE A 120 3.16 3.73 3.06
N LEU A 121 3.39 3.44 1.79
CA LEU A 121 3.12 2.13 1.19
C LEU A 121 4.44 1.52 0.78
N ILE A 122 4.73 0.35 1.34
CA ILE A 122 5.91 -0.44 1.00
C ILE A 122 5.42 -1.73 0.37
N SER A 123 5.92 -2.08 -0.82
CA SER A 123 5.52 -3.33 -1.48
C SER A 123 6.73 -4.09 -2.01
N ALA A 124 6.70 -5.41 -1.86
CA ALA A 124 7.75 -6.31 -2.32
C ALA A 124 7.18 -7.70 -2.68
N ARG A 125 7.92 -8.45 -3.49
CA ARG A 125 7.56 -9.83 -3.90
C ARG A 125 7.78 -10.87 -2.79
N GLN A 126 8.38 -10.48 -1.67
CA GLN A 126 8.66 -11.35 -0.56
C GLN A 126 8.36 -10.67 0.79
N PRO A 127 8.06 -11.45 1.84
CA PRO A 127 7.86 -10.93 3.19
C PRO A 127 9.03 -10.05 3.69
N LEU A 128 8.70 -8.94 4.34
CA LEU A 128 9.67 -7.98 4.85
C LEU A 128 10.00 -8.15 6.33
N SER A 129 9.19 -8.87 7.13
CA SER A 129 9.42 -8.96 8.58
C SER A 129 10.79 -9.53 8.96
N ARG A 130 11.35 -10.42 8.14
CA ARG A 130 12.69 -11.00 8.33
C ARG A 130 13.76 -10.47 7.37
N ALA A 131 13.41 -9.52 6.51
CA ALA A 131 14.34 -8.98 5.54
C ALA A 131 15.39 -8.09 6.22
N ALA A 132 16.68 -8.28 5.91
CA ALA A 132 17.75 -7.42 6.43
C ALA A 132 17.87 -6.09 5.66
N ALA A 133 17.38 -6.04 4.42
CA ALA A 133 17.32 -4.87 3.56
C ALA A 133 16.08 -4.98 2.66
N LEU A 134 15.66 -3.86 2.04
CA LEU A 134 14.63 -3.91 1.01
C LEU A 134 15.09 -4.78 -0.18
N PRO A 135 14.21 -5.64 -0.72
CA PRO A 135 14.52 -6.43 -1.91
C PRO A 135 14.80 -5.53 -3.12
N ALA A 136 15.53 -6.06 -4.11
CA ALA A 136 15.82 -5.33 -5.34
C ALA A 136 14.55 -4.95 -6.12
N GLU A 137 13.49 -5.75 -6.07
CA GLU A 137 12.18 -5.40 -6.62
C GLU A 137 11.26 -4.95 -5.49
N HIS A 138 11.19 -3.64 -5.27
CA HIS A 138 10.30 -3.02 -4.28
C HIS A 138 9.70 -1.70 -4.79
N ILE A 139 8.58 -1.32 -4.18
CA ILE A 139 7.93 -0.04 -4.35
C ILE A 139 7.86 0.61 -2.98
N PHE A 140 8.26 1.87 -2.95
CA PHE A 140 8.11 2.73 -1.79
C PHE A 140 7.41 4.03 -2.21
N GLN A 141 6.35 4.38 -1.48
CA GLN A 141 5.60 5.62 -1.65
C GLN A 141 5.47 6.34 -0.32
N ASP A 142 5.86 7.61 -0.31
CA ASP A 142 5.64 8.52 0.80
C ASP A 142 4.44 9.44 0.53
N LEU A 143 3.38 9.29 1.31
CA LEU A 143 2.15 10.09 1.22
C LEU A 143 2.10 11.19 2.30
N SER A 144 3.21 11.48 2.98
CA SER A 144 3.27 12.47 4.06
C SER A 144 2.98 13.91 3.63
N THR A 145 3.18 14.21 2.35
CA THR A 145 2.88 15.51 1.76
C THR A 145 1.53 15.54 1.06
N VAL A 146 0.85 14.40 0.94
CA VAL A 146 -0.43 14.29 0.23
C VAL A 146 -1.55 14.86 1.11
N PRO A 147 -2.40 15.76 0.57
CA PRO A 147 -3.59 16.23 1.28
C PRO A 147 -4.47 15.08 1.77
N PRO A 148 -5.02 15.13 3.00
CA PRO A 148 -5.79 14.02 3.58
C PRO A 148 -6.89 13.47 2.67
N ASP A 149 -7.66 14.35 2.02
CA ASP A 149 -8.78 13.97 1.16
C ASP A 149 -8.36 13.14 -0.07
N LEU A 150 -7.09 13.23 -0.47
CA LEU A 150 -6.53 12.50 -1.60
C LEU A 150 -5.88 11.18 -1.19
N VAL A 151 -5.53 11.01 0.09
CA VAL A 151 -4.87 9.79 0.57
C VAL A 151 -5.76 8.57 0.35
N ARG A 152 -7.06 8.67 0.65
CA ARG A 152 -8.00 7.56 0.44
C ARG A 152 -8.01 7.13 -1.02
N LEU A 153 -8.11 8.10 -1.93
CA LEU A 153 -8.14 7.83 -3.36
C LEU A 153 -6.83 7.23 -3.85
N TRP A 154 -5.71 7.76 -3.38
CA TRP A 154 -4.39 7.28 -3.71
C TRP A 154 -4.19 5.82 -3.31
N VAL A 155 -4.48 5.50 -2.05
CA VAL A 155 -4.35 4.15 -1.52
C VAL A 155 -5.25 3.19 -2.29
N LYS A 156 -6.49 3.58 -2.58
CA LYS A 156 -7.42 2.78 -3.38
C LYS A 156 -6.87 2.50 -4.79
N HIS A 157 -6.42 3.52 -5.50
CA HIS A 157 -5.84 3.33 -6.83
C HIS A 157 -4.57 2.49 -6.81
N PHE A 158 -3.71 2.67 -5.80
CA PHE A 158 -2.54 1.83 -5.62
C PHE A 158 -2.93 0.36 -5.48
N ILE A 159 -3.90 0.05 -4.63
CA ILE A 159 -4.42 -1.30 -4.41
C ILE A 159 -4.99 -1.90 -5.70
N GLU A 160 -5.79 -1.13 -6.45
CA GLU A 160 -6.37 -1.56 -7.73
C GLU A 160 -5.30 -1.82 -8.79
N GLN A 161 -4.23 -1.02 -8.80
CA GLN A 161 -3.15 -1.12 -9.79
C GLN A 161 -2.13 -2.19 -9.42
N ALA A 162 -1.90 -2.41 -8.12
CA ALA A 162 -1.06 -3.50 -7.63
C ALA A 162 -1.60 -4.88 -8.08
N ALA A 163 -2.92 -5.00 -8.32
CA ALA A 163 -3.55 -6.19 -8.91
C ALA A 163 -3.05 -6.51 -10.34
N GLN A 164 -2.43 -5.56 -11.03
CA GLN A 164 -1.91 -5.75 -12.36
C GLN A 164 -0.47 -6.29 -12.32
N GLU A 165 -0.19 -7.37 -13.07
CA GLU A 165 1.09 -8.06 -13.01
C GLU A 165 2.30 -7.18 -13.44
N ARG A 166 2.04 -6.20 -14.32
CA ARG A 166 3.03 -5.27 -14.90
C ARG A 166 3.14 -3.93 -14.18
N PHE A 167 2.53 -3.78 -13.00
CA PHE A 167 2.64 -2.55 -12.19
C PHE A 167 4.08 -2.15 -11.81
N TRP A 168 5.05 -3.04 -12.02
CA TRP A 168 6.47 -2.82 -11.74
C TRP A 168 7.23 -2.23 -12.94
N GLU A 169 6.61 -2.15 -14.12
CA GLU A 169 7.23 -1.61 -15.34
C GLU A 169 7.11 -0.07 -15.36
N SER A 170 8.13 0.63 -15.85
CA SER A 170 8.17 2.11 -15.87
C SER A 170 6.96 2.76 -16.56
N LYS A 171 6.37 2.11 -17.57
CA LYS A 171 5.14 2.58 -18.25
C LYS A 171 3.92 2.60 -17.33
N SER A 172 3.83 1.66 -16.40
CA SER A 172 2.72 1.59 -15.45
C SER A 172 2.72 2.74 -14.45
N ARG A 173 3.88 3.39 -14.21
CA ARG A 173 3.97 4.60 -13.37
C ARG A 173 3.30 5.79 -14.01
N ASP A 174 3.58 6.06 -15.29
CA ASP A 174 2.99 7.18 -16.00
C ASP A 174 1.48 6.98 -16.20
N GLU A 175 1.07 5.73 -16.48
CA GLU A 175 -0.34 5.33 -16.53
C GLU A 175 -1.02 5.42 -15.16
N PHE A 176 -0.33 5.07 -14.06
CA PHE A 176 -0.82 5.26 -12.70
C PHE A 176 -1.08 6.73 -12.40
N ILE A 177 -0.07 7.59 -12.61
CA ILE A 177 -0.17 9.04 -12.39
C ILE A 177 -1.28 9.63 -13.25
N LEU A 178 -1.39 9.23 -14.51
CA LEU A 178 -2.45 9.65 -15.41
C LEU A 178 -3.83 9.15 -14.95
N GLY A 179 -3.92 7.93 -14.44
CA GLY A 179 -5.14 7.32 -13.91
C GLY A 179 -5.67 8.07 -12.69
N VAL A 180 -4.80 8.32 -11.70
CA VAL A 180 -5.17 9.10 -10.51
C VAL A 180 -5.54 10.54 -10.91
N ARG A 181 -4.80 11.18 -11.82
CA ARG A 181 -5.16 12.51 -12.36
C ARG A 181 -6.53 12.51 -13.04
N THR A 182 -6.84 11.50 -13.84
CA THR A 182 -8.11 11.39 -14.57
C THR A 182 -9.27 11.16 -13.61
N TYR A 183 -9.09 10.34 -12.59
CA TYR A 183 -10.12 10.08 -11.59
C TYR A 183 -10.39 11.31 -10.72
N ILE A 184 -9.34 12.06 -10.34
CA ILE A 184 -9.49 13.31 -9.59
C ILE A 184 -10.12 14.42 -10.45
N ALA A 185 -9.72 14.55 -11.72
CA ALA A 185 -10.33 15.49 -12.65
C ALA A 185 -11.83 15.24 -12.84
N ARG A 186 -12.27 13.98 -12.74
CA ARG A 186 -13.69 13.60 -12.72
C ARG A 186 -14.38 13.87 -11.36
N GLY A 187 -13.61 14.00 -10.28
CA GLY A 187 -14.07 14.26 -8.91
C GLY A 187 -14.20 15.74 -8.52
N GLY A 188 -13.77 16.68 -9.36
CA GLY A 188 -14.22 18.09 -9.31
C GLY A 188 -13.47 19.09 -8.41
N ASN A 189 -12.30 18.79 -7.85
CA ASN A 189 -11.51 19.78 -7.08
C ASN A 189 -10.18 20.16 -7.76
N GLU A 190 -9.79 21.43 -7.58
CA GLU A 190 -8.78 22.20 -8.32
C GLU A 190 -7.48 21.45 -8.72
N VAL A 191 -7.28 21.33 -10.03
CA VAL A 191 -6.17 20.65 -10.72
C VAL A 191 -4.78 21.24 -10.37
N GLY A 192 -4.72 22.48 -9.88
CA GLY A 192 -3.47 23.21 -9.60
C GLY A 192 -2.68 22.71 -8.39
N SER A 193 -3.31 22.53 -7.22
CA SER A 193 -2.63 22.05 -5.99
C SER A 193 -2.26 20.57 -6.09
N LEU A 194 -2.97 19.83 -6.94
CA LEU A 194 -2.82 18.40 -7.17
C LEU A 194 -1.51 18.06 -7.86
N SER A 195 -1.14 18.78 -8.93
CA SER A 195 0.12 18.55 -9.63
C SER A 195 1.33 18.72 -8.70
N ALA A 196 1.26 19.64 -7.74
CA ALA A 196 2.31 19.84 -6.73
C ALA A 196 2.35 18.66 -5.73
N ALA A 197 1.19 18.18 -5.26
CA ALA A 197 1.11 17.00 -4.39
C ALA A 197 1.59 15.70 -5.07
N PHE A 198 1.40 15.55 -6.38
CA PHE A 198 1.95 14.43 -7.15
C PHE A 198 3.47 14.51 -7.30
N ALA A 199 4.01 15.71 -7.49
CA ALA A 199 5.45 15.94 -7.57
C ALA A 199 6.15 15.73 -6.22
N SER A 200 5.43 15.86 -5.11
CA SER A 200 5.97 15.70 -3.76
C SER A 200 5.91 14.27 -3.22
N VAL A 201 5.26 13.33 -3.92
CA VAL A 201 5.33 11.92 -3.56
C VAL A 201 6.69 11.39 -4.02
N ILE A 202 7.50 10.97 -3.06
CA ILE A 202 8.78 10.32 -3.33
C ILE A 202 8.47 8.88 -3.76
N TRP A 203 8.81 8.58 -5.01
CA TRP A 203 8.72 7.25 -5.59
C TRP A 203 10.10 6.64 -5.70
N GLN A 204 10.31 5.49 -5.07
CA GLN A 204 11.47 4.66 -5.35
C GLN A 204 10.97 3.36 -6.00
N PHE A 205 11.28 3.22 -7.29
CA PHE A 205 11.19 1.98 -8.04
C PHE A 205 12.61 1.53 -8.34
N SER A 206 12.91 0.26 -8.09
CA SER A 206 14.15 -0.33 -8.58
C SER A 206 13.80 -1.19 -9.81
N PRO A 207 14.40 -0.91 -10.98
CA PRO A 207 14.08 -1.64 -12.21
C PRO A 207 14.59 -3.09 -12.14
N ARG A 208 13.90 -4.00 -12.83
CA ARG A 208 14.45 -5.31 -13.19
C ARG A 208 15.75 -5.12 -13.96
N ARG A 209 16.82 -5.73 -13.48
CA ARG A 209 18.05 -5.91 -14.27
C ARG A 209 17.86 -7.05 -15.26
#